data_AF-A0A5N1J6I6-F1
#
_entry.id   AF-A0A5N1J6I6-F1
#
_cell.length_a   1.000
_cell.length_b   1.000
_cell.length_c   1.000
_cell.angle_alpha   90.00
_cell.angle_beta   90.00
_cell.angle_gamma   90.00
#
_symmetry.space_group_name_H-M   'P 1'
#
loop_
_entity.id
_entity.type
_entity.pdbx_description
1 polymer ?
#
loop_
_entity_poly.entity_id
_entity_poly.type
_entity_poly.pdbx_seq_one_letter_code
_entity_poly.pdbx_strand_id
1 'polypeptide(L)'
;MKKNILYLLAAAGILFSTEASAQILKRRAFLGVQVSGVSDSLAKAHKLKNAHGALVRGVIPNSTAEALKLQPNDVILQVNKTDIQNFMDVPRLAKAFQPGDAVALTLNRKGKTVKVKGKVQPMPYETAPANAEVRYGEVPLANNGYARSIVKKPKGSGKFPTVFFIQGYSCSSLDNLPEKDTQRQLMDALVARGYAVYRMEKPGIGDSKGVKPCTEIGYKEELAAFASGLDQLKRYDFVDRDNVFLFGHSLGANTAPIIAANDKVKGIITYGAAGKPWLEYLIEVFRDQRPITGTDYVEVDEDMKTLLPLVYEFMVLKKTPTELSQNPVYREYLEKHLDYDGKDHLFGRHYTFLQELHDIPGNKSWKDAAAHTLAIYGEADVQAINEVGAKMIADVVNSYYPGKGTYEFLPRTDHGFVEVGTKKDYQQIMAGGKASAYAASHFNMKLVDLIDNWMKEKMRKS
;
A
#
# COMPACT_ATOMS: atom_id res chain seq x y z
N MET A 1 75.97 -6.99 37.13
CA MET A 1 74.78 -7.63 37.73
C MET A 1 73.71 -6.55 37.98
N LYS A 2 72.70 -6.42 37.11
CA LYS A 2 71.32 -5.91 37.40
C LYS A 2 70.57 -5.57 36.09
N LYS A 3 69.57 -6.42 35.83
CA LYS A 3 68.35 -6.38 34.98
C LYS A 3 68.17 -5.29 33.92
N ASN A 4 68.00 -5.76 32.68
CA ASN A 4 67.33 -5.10 31.56
C ASN A 4 65.82 -4.90 31.85
N ILE A 5 65.29 -3.72 31.54
CA ILE A 5 63.86 -3.48 31.32
C ILE A 5 63.76 -2.70 30.00
N LEU A 6 63.24 -3.35 28.96
CA LEU A 6 62.86 -2.72 27.70
C LEU A 6 61.32 -2.77 27.64
N TYR A 7 60.69 -1.60 27.62
CA TYR A 7 59.24 -1.45 27.49
C TYR A 7 58.82 -1.75 26.04
N LEU A 8 58.02 -2.79 25.85
CA LEU A 8 57.29 -3.07 24.61
C LEU A 8 55.92 -2.40 24.68
N LEU A 9 55.72 -1.36 23.85
CA LEU A 9 54.43 -0.76 23.54
C LEU A 9 53.60 -1.75 22.71
N ALA A 10 52.53 -2.31 23.29
CA ALA A 10 51.53 -3.06 22.55
C ALA A 10 50.47 -2.09 22.02
N ALA A 11 50.49 -1.84 20.71
CA ALA A 11 49.40 -1.15 20.02
C ALA A 11 48.21 -2.11 19.87
N ALA A 12 47.16 -1.91 20.67
CA ALA A 12 45.89 -2.61 20.49
C ALA A 12 45.09 -1.93 19.37
N GLY A 13 45.10 -2.53 18.19
CA GLY A 13 44.19 -2.16 17.11
C GLY A 13 42.78 -2.63 17.43
N ILE A 14 41.86 -1.69 17.64
CA ILE A 14 40.42 -1.97 17.73
C ILE A 14 39.93 -2.22 16.30
N LEU A 15 39.75 -3.50 15.96
CA LEU A 15 39.02 -3.91 14.76
C LEU A 15 37.53 -3.68 15.02
N PHE A 16 36.98 -2.62 14.42
CA PHE A 16 35.53 -2.50 14.27
C PHE A 16 35.05 -3.56 13.27
N SER A 17 34.54 -4.68 13.77
CA SER A 17 33.78 -5.63 12.96
C SER A 17 32.42 -5.01 12.65
N THR A 18 32.24 -4.45 11.46
CA THR A 18 30.91 -4.26 10.90
C THR A 18 30.37 -5.65 10.58
N GLU A 19 29.59 -6.23 11.49
CA GLU A 19 28.72 -7.35 11.13
C GLU A 19 27.67 -6.81 10.16
N ALA A 20 27.99 -6.81 8.87
CA ALA A 20 27.01 -6.73 7.82
C ALA A 20 26.21 -8.04 7.88
N SER A 21 25.22 -8.09 8.78
CA SER A 21 24.23 -9.16 8.76
C SER A 21 23.61 -9.18 7.37
N ALA A 22 23.80 -10.28 6.65
CA ALA A 22 23.21 -10.44 5.33
C ALA A 22 21.69 -10.33 5.48
N GLN A 23 21.06 -9.38 4.79
CA GLN A 23 19.61 -9.23 4.82
C GLN A 23 18.92 -10.56 4.49
N ILE A 24 17.97 -10.96 5.32
CA ILE A 24 17.21 -12.21 5.14
C ILE A 24 16.34 -12.09 3.89
N LEU A 25 15.72 -10.93 3.69
CA LEU A 25 14.90 -10.65 2.53
C LEU A 25 15.77 -10.26 1.32
N LYS A 26 15.75 -11.10 0.28
CA LYS A 26 16.34 -10.82 -1.03
C LYS A 26 15.34 -10.10 -1.93
N ARG A 27 15.84 -9.37 -2.93
CA ARG A 27 14.99 -8.74 -3.96
C ARG A 27 14.34 -9.81 -4.82
N ARG A 28 13.02 -9.74 -5.01
CA ARG A 28 12.27 -10.66 -5.89
C ARG A 28 12.71 -10.56 -7.36
N ALA A 29 12.43 -11.61 -8.13
CA ALA A 29 12.57 -11.57 -9.58
C ALA A 29 11.69 -10.48 -10.22
N PHE A 30 12.20 -9.82 -11.25
CA PHE A 30 11.47 -8.74 -11.92
C PHE A 30 11.67 -8.74 -13.43
N LEU A 31 10.59 -9.05 -14.16
CA LEU A 31 10.62 -8.93 -15.62
C LEU A 31 10.69 -7.47 -16.07
N GLY A 32 10.00 -6.56 -15.39
CA GLY A 32 9.97 -5.12 -15.68
C GLY A 32 9.39 -4.75 -17.03
N VAL A 33 8.26 -5.37 -17.37
CA VAL A 33 7.49 -5.09 -18.58
C VAL A 33 6.08 -4.64 -18.22
N GLN A 34 5.62 -3.56 -18.85
CA GLN A 34 4.22 -3.15 -18.83
C GLN A 34 3.52 -3.79 -20.01
N VAL A 35 2.47 -4.56 -19.76
CA VAL A 35 1.76 -5.32 -20.80
C VAL A 35 0.28 -4.99 -20.86
N SER A 36 -0.32 -5.16 -22.04
CA SER A 36 -1.78 -5.19 -22.22
C SER A 36 -2.21 -6.40 -23.03
N GLY A 37 -3.51 -6.67 -23.05
CA GLY A 37 -4.11 -7.63 -23.97
C GLY A 37 -3.88 -7.25 -25.44
N VAL A 38 -4.02 -8.26 -26.30
CA VAL A 38 -3.98 -8.14 -27.76
C VAL A 38 -5.41 -8.31 -28.28
N SER A 39 -6.00 -7.29 -28.88
CA SER A 39 -7.28 -7.40 -29.58
C SER A 39 -7.11 -8.04 -30.96
N ASP A 40 -8.19 -8.45 -31.61
CA ASP A 40 -8.14 -8.96 -33.00
C ASP A 40 -7.54 -7.94 -33.98
N SER A 41 -7.84 -6.65 -33.78
CA SER A 41 -7.26 -5.57 -34.58
C SER A 41 -5.74 -5.47 -34.39
N LEU A 42 -5.26 -5.57 -33.14
CA LEU A 42 -3.83 -5.62 -32.83
C LEU A 42 -3.21 -6.91 -33.38
N ALA A 43 -3.86 -8.06 -33.26
CA ALA A 43 -3.37 -9.33 -33.80
C ALA A 43 -3.11 -9.24 -35.31
N LYS A 44 -4.07 -8.67 -36.07
CA LYS A 44 -3.91 -8.39 -37.51
C LYS A 44 -2.75 -7.44 -37.79
N ALA A 45 -2.66 -6.32 -37.06
CA ALA A 45 -1.58 -5.35 -37.21
C ALA A 45 -0.19 -5.95 -36.94
N HIS A 46 -0.10 -6.88 -36.00
CA HIS A 46 1.12 -7.61 -35.64
C HIS A 46 1.33 -8.92 -36.43
N LYS A 47 0.48 -9.20 -37.43
CA LYS A 47 0.51 -10.42 -38.26
C LYS A 47 0.50 -11.71 -37.45
N LEU A 48 -0.23 -11.72 -36.34
CA LEU A 48 -0.46 -12.90 -35.51
C LEU A 48 -1.58 -13.74 -36.09
N LYS A 49 -1.49 -15.07 -35.91
CA LYS A 49 -2.54 -15.99 -36.35
C LYS A 49 -3.84 -15.79 -35.55
N ASN A 50 -3.71 -15.61 -34.24
CA ASN A 50 -4.80 -15.42 -33.29
C ASN A 50 -4.46 -14.27 -32.32
N ALA A 51 -5.46 -13.71 -31.65
CA ALA A 51 -5.31 -12.68 -30.62
C ALA A 51 -4.86 -13.26 -29.26
N HIS A 52 -3.64 -13.80 -29.22
CA HIS A 52 -2.98 -14.26 -27.99
C HIS A 52 -1.67 -13.50 -27.74
N GLY A 53 -1.11 -13.68 -26.55
CA GLY A 53 0.12 -13.05 -26.11
C GLY A 53 -0.10 -11.80 -25.25
N ALA A 54 1.01 -11.14 -24.94
CA ALA A 54 1.01 -9.92 -24.14
C ALA A 54 1.72 -8.79 -24.90
N LEU A 55 0.98 -7.74 -25.25
CA LEU A 55 1.53 -6.57 -25.94
C LEU A 55 2.35 -5.72 -24.97
N VAL A 56 3.63 -5.51 -25.28
CA VAL A 56 4.52 -4.64 -24.51
C VAL A 56 4.16 -3.18 -24.76
N ARG A 57 3.72 -2.50 -23.70
CA ARG A 57 3.42 -1.07 -23.67
C ARG A 57 4.62 -0.23 -23.24
N GLY A 58 5.44 -0.79 -22.35
CA GLY A 58 6.60 -0.11 -21.79
C GLY A 58 7.59 -1.09 -21.21
N VAL A 59 8.85 -0.65 -21.14
CA VAL A 59 9.96 -1.38 -20.53
C VAL A 59 10.50 -0.53 -19.40
N ILE A 60 10.63 -1.14 -18.22
CA ILE A 60 11.10 -0.46 -17.02
C ILE A 60 12.64 -0.49 -17.03
N PRO A 61 13.32 0.65 -16.76
CA PRO A 61 14.78 0.66 -16.67
C PRO A 61 15.34 -0.29 -15.61
N ASN A 62 16.56 -0.78 -15.82
CA ASN A 62 17.27 -1.74 -14.96
C ASN A 62 16.48 -3.04 -14.73
N SER A 63 15.73 -3.50 -15.73
CA SER A 63 14.92 -4.72 -15.64
C SER A 63 15.41 -5.85 -16.54
N THR A 64 14.84 -7.05 -16.35
CA THR A 64 15.05 -8.17 -17.27
C THR A 64 14.64 -7.82 -18.70
N ALA A 65 13.51 -7.13 -18.89
CA ALA A 65 13.01 -6.75 -20.21
C ALA A 65 13.97 -5.80 -20.93
N GLU A 66 14.55 -4.83 -20.20
CA GLU A 66 15.56 -3.93 -20.77
C GLU A 66 16.85 -4.69 -21.12
N ALA A 67 17.34 -5.55 -20.23
CA ALA A 67 18.52 -6.38 -20.47
C ALA A 67 18.35 -7.31 -21.69
N LEU A 68 17.14 -7.82 -21.90
CA LEU A 68 16.75 -8.62 -23.06
C LEU A 68 16.40 -7.78 -24.31
N LYS A 69 16.50 -6.45 -24.21
CA LYS A 69 16.22 -5.49 -25.29
C LYS A 69 14.80 -5.63 -25.85
N LEU A 70 13.81 -5.84 -24.97
CA LEU A 70 12.40 -5.73 -25.34
C LEU A 70 12.08 -4.28 -25.73
N GLN A 71 11.07 -4.11 -26.57
CA GLN A 71 10.67 -2.83 -27.10
C GLN A 71 9.15 -2.67 -26.98
N PRO A 72 8.64 -1.44 -26.78
CA PRO A 72 7.22 -1.17 -27.00
C PRO A 72 6.79 -1.68 -28.39
N ASN A 73 5.58 -2.26 -28.45
CA ASN A 73 5.02 -2.96 -29.61
C ASN A 73 5.62 -4.35 -29.91
N ASP A 74 6.45 -4.92 -29.03
CA ASP A 74 6.65 -6.37 -29.03
C ASP A 74 5.38 -7.08 -28.51
N VAL A 75 5.10 -8.28 -28.99
CA VAL A 75 4.11 -9.18 -28.36
C VAL A 75 4.85 -10.39 -27.79
N ILE A 76 4.76 -10.59 -26.48
CA ILE A 76 5.31 -11.78 -25.83
C ILE A 76 4.38 -12.96 -26.13
N LEU A 77 4.89 -13.95 -26.86
CA LEU A 77 4.15 -15.14 -27.27
C LEU A 77 4.44 -16.34 -26.35
N GLN A 78 5.66 -16.41 -25.81
CA GLN A 78 6.09 -17.52 -24.97
C GLN A 78 7.07 -17.03 -23.90
N VAL A 79 6.94 -17.54 -22.68
CA VAL A 79 7.93 -17.43 -21.61
C VAL A 79 8.44 -18.85 -21.30
N ASN A 80 9.73 -19.07 -21.46
CA ASN A 80 10.38 -20.37 -21.46
C ASN A 80 9.70 -21.34 -22.44
N LYS A 81 9.01 -22.36 -21.94
CA LYS A 81 8.27 -23.36 -22.73
C LYS A 81 6.75 -23.18 -22.63
N THR A 82 6.29 -22.09 -22.01
CA THR A 82 4.87 -21.83 -21.73
C THR A 82 4.36 -20.73 -22.65
N ASP A 83 3.36 -21.07 -23.46
CA ASP A 83 2.70 -20.12 -24.34
C ASP A 83 1.84 -19.13 -23.54
N ILE A 84 1.87 -17.87 -23.96
CA ILE A 84 1.13 -16.78 -23.35
C ILE A 84 -0.23 -16.70 -24.02
N GLN A 85 -1.27 -17.15 -23.32
CA GLN A 85 -2.64 -17.13 -23.83
C GLN A 85 -3.23 -15.73 -23.66
N ASN A 86 -2.95 -15.09 -22.54
CA ASN A 86 -3.39 -13.72 -22.26
C ASN A 86 -2.31 -12.94 -21.49
N PHE A 87 -2.49 -11.63 -21.38
CA PHE A 87 -1.50 -10.74 -20.77
C PHE A 87 -1.25 -11.01 -19.27
N MET A 88 -2.19 -11.64 -18.56
CA MET A 88 -2.05 -11.98 -17.13
C MET A 88 -1.12 -13.19 -16.89
N ASP A 89 -0.82 -13.98 -17.94
CA ASP A 89 0.15 -15.06 -17.82
C ASP A 89 1.56 -14.53 -17.52
N VAL A 90 1.92 -13.35 -18.02
CA VAL A 90 3.26 -12.76 -17.81
C VAL A 90 3.55 -12.51 -16.32
N PRO A 91 2.75 -11.74 -15.56
CA PRO A 91 2.98 -11.55 -14.14
C PRO A 91 2.83 -12.84 -13.33
N ARG A 92 1.96 -13.78 -13.76
CA ARG A 92 1.82 -15.09 -13.11
C ARG A 92 3.09 -15.93 -13.22
N LEU A 93 3.65 -16.04 -14.42
CA LEU A 93 4.89 -16.78 -14.68
C LEU A 93 6.10 -16.06 -14.06
N ALA A 94 6.08 -14.73 -13.99
CA ALA A 94 7.13 -13.95 -13.36
C ALA A 94 7.36 -14.36 -11.88
N LYS A 95 6.29 -14.74 -11.15
CA LYS A 95 6.36 -15.15 -9.74
C LYS A 95 7.17 -16.43 -9.50
N ALA A 96 7.32 -17.28 -10.51
CA ALA A 96 8.05 -18.54 -10.38
C ALA A 96 9.57 -18.38 -10.50
N PHE A 97 10.05 -17.23 -11.00
CA PHE A 97 11.47 -16.98 -11.16
C PHE A 97 12.13 -16.52 -9.86
N GLN A 98 13.41 -16.83 -9.74
CA GLN A 98 14.36 -16.19 -8.85
C GLN A 98 15.32 -15.30 -9.65
N PRO A 99 15.87 -14.24 -9.04
CA PRO A 99 16.96 -13.48 -9.67
C PRO A 99 18.11 -14.40 -10.06
N GLY A 100 18.62 -14.24 -11.29
CA GLY A 100 19.68 -15.05 -11.86
C GLY A 100 19.19 -16.25 -12.68
N ASP A 101 17.93 -16.65 -12.56
CA ASP A 101 17.34 -17.73 -13.36
C ASP A 101 17.46 -17.47 -14.85
N ALA A 102 17.66 -18.52 -15.62
CA ALA A 102 17.61 -18.44 -17.07
C ALA A 102 16.16 -18.20 -17.53
N VAL A 103 15.98 -17.20 -18.39
CA VAL A 103 14.70 -16.92 -19.04
C VAL A 103 14.89 -16.85 -20.55
N ALA A 104 13.97 -17.48 -21.28
CA ALA A 104 13.86 -17.39 -22.72
C ALA A 104 12.49 -16.81 -23.09
N LEU A 105 12.43 -15.81 -23.96
CA LEU A 105 11.17 -15.26 -24.46
C LEU A 105 11.10 -15.46 -25.97
N THR A 106 9.93 -15.88 -26.46
CA THR A 106 9.58 -15.81 -27.87
C THR A 106 8.66 -14.62 -28.07
N LEU A 107 9.08 -13.67 -28.92
CA LEU A 107 8.41 -12.41 -29.19
C LEU A 107 7.95 -12.36 -30.65
N ASN A 108 6.84 -11.68 -30.92
CA ASN A 108 6.58 -11.10 -32.23
C ASN A 108 7.08 -9.66 -32.23
N ARG A 109 8.03 -9.35 -33.11
CA ARG A 109 8.53 -8.00 -33.35
C ARG A 109 8.28 -7.64 -34.81
N LYS A 110 7.36 -6.70 -35.06
CA LYS A 110 7.00 -6.24 -36.41
C LYS A 110 6.63 -7.41 -37.35
N GLY A 111 5.89 -8.40 -36.85
CA GLY A 111 5.45 -9.57 -37.62
C GLY A 111 6.48 -10.68 -37.77
N LYS A 112 7.67 -10.57 -37.14
CA LYS A 112 8.71 -11.60 -37.16
C LYS A 112 8.87 -12.22 -35.77
N THR A 113 9.09 -13.53 -35.74
CA THR A 113 9.42 -14.23 -34.50
C THR A 113 10.87 -13.94 -34.09
N VAL A 114 11.05 -13.40 -32.88
CA VAL A 114 12.36 -13.12 -32.28
C VAL A 114 12.47 -13.91 -30.99
N LYS A 115 13.58 -14.63 -30.79
CA LYS A 115 13.87 -15.33 -29.53
C LYS A 115 14.97 -14.58 -28.79
N VAL A 116 14.71 -14.22 -27.54
CA VAL A 116 15.68 -13.59 -26.65
C VAL A 116 15.91 -14.48 -25.43
N LYS A 117 17.14 -14.51 -24.92
CA LYS A 117 17.52 -15.29 -23.74
C LYS A 117 18.44 -14.47 -22.85
N GLY A 118 18.35 -14.70 -21.56
CA GLY A 118 19.21 -14.03 -20.58
C GLY A 118 18.93 -14.52 -19.18
N LYS A 119 19.30 -13.69 -18.20
CA LYS A 119 19.04 -13.95 -16.80
C LYS A 119 18.02 -12.97 -16.25
N VAL A 120 17.15 -13.47 -15.38
CA VAL A 120 16.17 -12.65 -14.67
C VAL A 120 16.91 -11.70 -13.71
N GLN A 121 16.60 -10.42 -13.80
CA GLN A 121 17.12 -9.39 -12.91
C GLN A 121 16.30 -9.31 -11.62
N PRO A 122 16.91 -8.95 -10.48
CA PRO A 122 16.17 -8.59 -9.28
C PRO A 122 15.36 -7.32 -9.51
N MET A 123 14.29 -7.14 -8.72
CA MET A 123 13.58 -5.86 -8.63
C MET A 123 14.59 -4.76 -8.26
N PRO A 124 14.70 -3.68 -9.06
CA PRO A 124 15.62 -2.60 -8.76
C PRO A 124 15.28 -1.99 -7.40
N TYR A 125 16.24 -1.36 -6.73
CA TYR A 125 15.95 -0.56 -5.55
C TYR A 125 15.35 0.79 -5.97
N GLU A 126 14.49 1.35 -5.13
CA GLU A 126 13.92 2.67 -5.36
C GLU A 126 15.01 3.76 -5.41
N THR A 127 14.84 4.70 -6.33
CA THR A 127 15.69 5.89 -6.42
C THR A 127 15.19 6.99 -5.48
N ALA A 128 16.12 7.73 -4.87
CA ALA A 128 15.83 8.93 -4.11
C ALA A 128 16.34 10.19 -4.83
N PRO A 129 15.70 11.36 -4.61
CA PRO A 129 16.26 12.65 -4.96
C PRO A 129 17.66 12.88 -4.35
N ALA A 130 18.43 13.82 -4.89
CA ALA A 130 19.83 14.03 -4.51
C ALA A 130 20.07 14.31 -3.01
N ASN A 131 19.08 14.89 -2.32
CA ASN A 131 19.11 15.22 -0.88
C ASN A 131 18.52 14.13 0.03
N ALA A 132 18.14 12.98 -0.52
CA ALA A 132 17.54 11.87 0.24
C ALA A 132 18.28 10.56 -0.02
N GLU A 133 18.06 9.59 0.86
CA GLU A 133 18.52 8.21 0.71
C GLU A 133 17.37 7.24 0.99
N VAL A 134 17.39 6.08 0.30
CA VAL A 134 16.46 4.98 0.56
C VAL A 134 17.22 3.85 1.26
N ARG A 135 16.63 3.31 2.33
CA ARG A 135 17.11 2.12 3.03
C ARG A 135 16.05 1.05 3.00
N TYR A 136 16.43 -0.15 2.57
CA TYR A 136 15.59 -1.33 2.62
C TYR A 136 15.96 -2.11 3.87
N GLY A 137 14.97 -2.44 4.69
CA GLY A 137 15.13 -3.26 5.89
C GLY A 137 14.18 -4.45 5.86
N GLU A 138 13.99 -5.06 7.01
CA GLU A 138 13.06 -6.17 7.21
C GLU A 138 12.42 -6.06 8.60
N VAL A 139 11.20 -6.55 8.70
CA VAL A 139 10.40 -6.58 9.92
C VAL A 139 10.16 -8.04 10.26
N PRO A 140 10.73 -8.58 11.34
CA PRO A 140 10.37 -9.91 11.82
C PRO A 140 8.91 -9.90 12.28
N LEU A 141 8.17 -10.95 11.95
CA LEU A 141 6.74 -11.09 12.24
C LEU A 141 6.52 -12.23 13.24
N ALA A 142 5.38 -12.18 13.94
CA ALA A 142 5.04 -13.16 14.98
C ALA A 142 4.97 -14.62 14.48
N ASN A 143 4.77 -14.82 13.17
CA ASN A 143 4.72 -16.14 12.52
C ASN A 143 6.10 -16.63 12.03
N ASN A 144 7.21 -16.06 12.53
CA ASN A 144 8.59 -16.31 12.07
C ASN A 144 8.85 -15.93 10.60
N GLY A 145 7.91 -15.23 9.96
CA GLY A 145 8.09 -14.62 8.66
C GLY A 145 8.72 -13.24 8.75
N TYR A 146 8.96 -12.63 7.59
CA TYR A 146 9.54 -11.31 7.45
C TYR A 146 8.75 -10.49 6.43
N ALA A 147 8.46 -9.24 6.77
CA ALA A 147 7.95 -8.24 5.84
C ALA A 147 9.05 -7.24 5.44
N ARG A 148 8.98 -6.72 4.22
CA ARG A 148 9.94 -5.71 3.75
C ARG A 148 9.61 -4.35 4.36
N SER A 149 10.60 -3.68 4.96
CA SER A 149 10.49 -2.24 5.27
C SER A 149 11.30 -1.40 4.30
N ILE A 150 10.84 -0.18 4.06
CA ILE A 150 11.48 0.80 3.19
C ILE A 150 11.44 2.14 3.92
N VAL A 151 12.60 2.77 4.04
CA VAL A 151 12.74 4.10 4.62
C VAL A 151 13.28 5.02 3.56
N LYS A 152 12.63 6.16 3.36
CA LYS A 152 13.22 7.29 2.67
C LYS A 152 13.47 8.39 3.68
N LYS A 153 14.69 8.92 3.75
CA LYS A 153 15.03 9.99 4.70
C LYS A 153 15.96 11.03 4.08
N PRO A 154 16.03 12.24 4.66
CA PRO A 154 17.04 13.21 4.26
C PRO A 154 18.46 12.64 4.46
N LYS A 155 19.38 13.06 3.59
CA LYS A 155 20.82 12.81 3.77
C LYS A 155 21.33 13.61 4.98
N GLY A 156 22.39 13.09 5.59
CA GLY A 156 23.03 13.68 6.76
C GLY A 156 22.95 12.78 7.99
N SER A 157 23.75 13.16 8.99
CA SER A 157 23.79 12.56 10.31
C SER A 157 22.80 13.27 11.24
N GLY A 158 22.12 12.51 12.09
CA GLY A 158 21.22 13.07 13.10
C GLY A 158 19.96 12.24 13.28
N LYS A 159 19.12 12.73 14.20
CA LYS A 159 17.78 12.20 14.44
C LYS A 159 16.78 12.98 13.59
N PHE A 160 15.87 12.28 12.94
CA PHE A 160 14.81 12.85 12.12
C PHE A 160 13.45 12.52 12.75
N PRO A 161 12.54 13.51 12.88
CA PRO A 161 11.13 13.23 13.06
C PRO A 161 10.66 12.31 11.94
N THR A 162 9.93 11.27 12.30
CA THR A 162 9.67 10.16 11.37
C THR A 162 8.19 9.86 11.26
N VAL A 163 7.71 9.74 10.02
CA VAL A 163 6.33 9.38 9.68
C VAL A 163 6.28 7.93 9.24
N PHE A 164 5.48 7.09 9.89
CA PHE A 164 5.12 5.77 9.40
C PHE A 164 3.88 5.89 8.50
N PHE A 165 4.06 5.73 7.20
CA PHE A 165 2.96 5.64 6.25
C PHE A 165 2.32 4.25 6.27
N ILE A 166 1.02 4.20 6.58
CA ILE A 166 0.21 2.99 6.67
C ILE A 166 -0.85 3.05 5.56
N GLN A 167 -0.70 2.18 4.56
CA GLN A 167 -1.56 2.14 3.36
C GLN A 167 -2.99 1.66 3.67
N GLY A 168 -3.89 1.92 2.73
CA GLY A 168 -5.28 1.47 2.75
C GLY A 168 -5.49 -0.03 2.52
N TYR A 169 -6.72 -0.41 2.20
CA TYR A 169 -7.22 -1.79 2.14
C TYR A 169 -6.42 -2.74 1.23
N SER A 170 -5.96 -2.25 0.07
CA SER A 170 -5.42 -3.12 -0.99
C SER A 170 -4.15 -3.87 -0.59
N CYS A 171 -4.01 -5.07 -1.16
CA CYS A 171 -2.79 -5.89 -1.11
C CYS A 171 -1.83 -5.48 -2.24
N SER A 172 -1.44 -4.21 -2.27
CA SER A 172 -0.53 -3.62 -3.27
C SER A 172 0.83 -3.30 -2.66
N SER A 173 1.88 -3.33 -3.50
CA SER A 173 3.26 -3.08 -3.09
C SER A 173 3.50 -1.57 -2.91
N LEU A 174 4.14 -1.17 -1.82
CA LEU A 174 4.68 0.19 -1.64
C LEU A 174 6.13 0.34 -2.10
N ASP A 175 6.74 -0.73 -2.57
CA ASP A 175 8.06 -0.74 -3.20
C ASP A 175 7.99 -0.24 -4.66
N ASN A 176 8.94 0.63 -5.05
CA ASN A 176 9.07 1.20 -6.40
C ASN A 176 7.76 1.80 -6.97
N LEU A 177 7.03 2.55 -6.15
CA LEU A 177 5.94 3.37 -6.65
C LEU A 177 6.46 4.32 -7.76
N PRO A 178 5.70 4.49 -8.86
CA PRO A 178 6.04 5.46 -9.90
C PRO A 178 6.28 6.85 -9.29
N GLU A 179 7.20 7.64 -9.85
CA GLU A 179 7.53 8.98 -9.33
C GLU A 179 6.30 9.89 -9.19
N LYS A 180 5.34 9.74 -10.12
CA LYS A 180 4.09 10.50 -10.12
C LYS A 180 2.93 9.82 -9.37
N ASP A 181 3.17 8.68 -8.73
CA ASP A 181 2.18 8.10 -7.82
C ASP A 181 1.92 9.06 -6.65
N THR A 182 0.66 9.28 -6.30
CA THR A 182 0.29 10.31 -5.33
C THR A 182 0.72 9.97 -3.91
N GLN A 183 0.78 8.68 -3.55
CA GLN A 183 1.33 8.26 -2.25
C GLN A 183 2.84 8.52 -2.22
N ARG A 184 3.54 8.24 -3.32
CA ARG A 184 4.96 8.60 -3.42
C ARG A 184 5.18 10.11 -3.37
N GLN A 185 4.36 10.91 -4.05
CA GLN A 185 4.47 12.36 -4.00
C GLN A 185 4.29 12.91 -2.58
N LEU A 186 3.32 12.41 -1.82
CA LEU A 186 3.16 12.74 -0.39
C LEU A 186 4.43 12.40 0.41
N MET A 187 4.93 11.17 0.29
CA MET A 187 6.10 10.72 1.03
C MET A 187 7.35 11.52 0.66
N ASP A 188 7.59 11.77 -0.62
CA ASP A 188 8.75 12.52 -1.11
C ASP A 188 8.68 13.99 -0.69
N ALA A 189 7.48 14.58 -0.68
CA ALA A 189 7.25 15.94 -0.20
C ALA A 189 7.45 16.09 1.32
N LEU A 190 7.18 15.05 2.11
CA LEU A 190 7.53 15.02 3.53
C LEU A 190 9.05 14.88 3.72
N VAL A 191 9.71 14.01 2.94
CA VAL A 191 11.18 13.91 2.98
C VAL A 191 11.86 15.23 2.62
N ALA A 192 11.34 15.95 1.62
CA ALA A 192 11.82 17.27 1.26
C ALA A 192 11.68 18.31 2.38
N ARG A 193 10.74 18.12 3.32
CA ARG A 193 10.53 18.97 4.50
C ARG A 193 11.34 18.54 5.74
N GLY A 194 12.22 17.55 5.60
CA GLY A 194 13.13 17.11 6.65
C GLY A 194 12.64 15.92 7.48
N TYR A 195 11.54 15.28 7.09
CA TYR A 195 11.02 14.09 7.77
C TYR A 195 11.65 12.82 7.21
N ALA A 196 11.94 11.84 8.06
CA ALA A 196 12.07 10.47 7.56
C ALA A 196 10.67 9.90 7.32
N VAL A 197 10.52 9.10 6.27
CA VAL A 197 9.28 8.38 5.98
C VAL A 197 9.59 6.89 5.95
N TYR A 198 8.98 6.16 6.89
CA TYR A 198 9.02 4.71 6.99
C TYR A 198 7.73 4.12 6.42
N ARG A 199 7.85 3.04 5.67
CA ARG A 199 6.72 2.20 5.26
C ARG A 199 7.13 0.74 5.28
N MET A 200 6.15 -0.13 5.32
CA MET A 200 6.37 -1.57 5.21
C MET A 200 5.37 -2.19 4.25
N GLU A 201 5.81 -3.26 3.60
CA GLU A 201 4.92 -4.14 2.87
C GLU A 201 4.02 -4.91 3.84
N LYS A 202 2.78 -5.16 3.42
CA LYS A 202 1.92 -6.12 4.11
C LYS A 202 2.50 -7.53 3.99
N PRO A 203 2.24 -8.43 4.96
CA PRO A 203 2.64 -9.83 4.85
C PRO A 203 2.20 -10.43 3.51
N GLY A 204 3.13 -11.11 2.81
CA GLY A 204 2.86 -11.76 1.53
C GLY A 204 2.92 -10.84 0.31
N ILE A 205 3.25 -9.56 0.49
CA ILE A 205 3.52 -8.61 -0.61
C ILE A 205 5.02 -8.32 -0.69
N GLY A 206 5.48 -7.83 -1.83
CA GLY A 206 6.85 -7.35 -1.90
C GLY A 206 7.87 -8.48 -1.99
N ASP A 207 8.92 -8.31 -1.21
CA ASP A 207 9.94 -9.32 -0.94
C ASP A 207 9.62 -10.17 0.31
N SER A 208 8.41 -10.05 0.89
CA SER A 208 8.07 -10.73 2.15
C SER A 208 8.22 -12.26 2.02
N LYS A 209 8.67 -12.90 3.10
CA LYS A 209 9.03 -14.33 3.11
C LYS A 209 8.49 -15.02 4.36
N GLY A 210 8.13 -16.29 4.24
CA GLY A 210 7.69 -17.11 5.38
C GLY A 210 6.30 -16.72 5.90
N VAL A 211 5.48 -16.10 5.05
CA VAL A 211 4.15 -15.59 5.38
C VAL A 211 3.15 -15.98 4.31
N LYS A 212 1.88 -16.02 4.68
CA LYS A 212 0.77 -16.22 3.74
C LYS A 212 0.67 -15.03 2.77
N PRO A 213 0.09 -15.20 1.58
CA PRO A 213 -0.30 -14.07 0.74
C PRO A 213 -1.19 -13.10 1.52
N CYS A 214 -1.07 -11.78 1.26
CA CYS A 214 -1.90 -10.76 1.92
C CYS A 214 -3.41 -10.99 1.73
N THR A 215 -3.81 -11.63 0.63
CA THR A 215 -5.21 -11.97 0.38
C THR A 215 -5.74 -13.01 1.38
N GLU A 216 -4.87 -13.80 2.00
CA GLU A 216 -5.21 -14.91 2.89
C GLU A 216 -5.08 -14.58 4.39
N ILE A 217 -4.57 -13.39 4.73
CA ILE A 217 -4.42 -12.98 6.14
C ILE A 217 -5.68 -12.28 6.64
N GLY A 218 -6.04 -12.55 7.90
CA GLY A 218 -7.03 -11.77 8.64
C GLY A 218 -6.50 -10.39 9.04
N TYR A 219 -7.39 -9.50 9.48
CA TYR A 219 -7.01 -8.14 9.87
C TYR A 219 -6.20 -8.13 11.18
N LYS A 220 -6.42 -9.06 12.10
CA LYS A 220 -5.61 -9.20 13.31
C LYS A 220 -4.15 -9.54 13.01
N GLU A 221 -3.91 -10.39 12.01
CA GLU A 221 -2.55 -10.70 11.54
C GLU A 221 -1.91 -9.47 10.87
N GLU A 222 -2.67 -8.72 10.07
CA GLU A 222 -2.21 -7.45 9.46
C GLU A 222 -1.87 -6.40 10.53
N LEU A 223 -2.70 -6.24 11.57
CA LEU A 223 -2.42 -5.36 12.71
C LEU A 223 -1.14 -5.73 13.46
N ALA A 224 -0.95 -7.02 13.75
CA ALA A 224 0.25 -7.51 14.43
C ALA A 224 1.52 -7.24 13.60
N ALA A 225 1.43 -7.34 12.27
CA ALA A 225 2.52 -7.00 11.38
C ALA A 225 2.86 -5.50 11.43
N PHE A 226 1.86 -4.61 11.35
CA PHE A 226 2.09 -3.17 11.47
C PHE A 226 2.63 -2.74 12.84
N ALA A 227 2.17 -3.38 13.93
CA ALA A 227 2.73 -3.16 15.26
C ALA A 227 4.21 -3.57 15.33
N SER A 228 4.58 -4.71 14.73
CA SER A 228 5.99 -5.13 14.60
C SER A 228 6.79 -4.14 13.76
N GLY A 229 6.18 -3.55 12.74
CA GLY A 229 6.77 -2.48 11.93
C GLY A 229 7.07 -1.21 12.72
N LEU A 230 6.18 -0.82 13.63
CA LEU A 230 6.38 0.35 14.51
C LEU A 230 7.52 0.11 15.52
N ASP A 231 7.60 -1.09 16.10
CA ASP A 231 8.74 -1.48 16.96
C ASP A 231 10.05 -1.45 16.16
N GLN A 232 10.08 -2.07 14.98
CA GLN A 232 11.27 -2.05 14.12
C GLN A 232 11.67 -0.64 13.70
N LEU A 233 10.71 0.24 13.41
CA LEU A 233 10.96 1.64 13.11
C LEU A 233 11.76 2.31 14.24
N LYS A 234 11.30 2.19 15.49
CA LYS A 234 11.94 2.88 16.63
C LYS A 234 13.34 2.39 16.97
N ARG A 235 13.75 1.24 16.44
CA ARG A 235 15.11 0.70 16.60
C ARG A 235 16.14 1.39 15.70
N TYR A 236 15.73 2.09 14.65
CA TYR A 236 16.66 2.83 13.79
C TYR A 236 17.37 3.96 14.55
N ASP A 237 18.67 4.06 14.34
CA ASP A 237 19.56 5.05 14.97
C ASP A 237 19.32 6.48 14.51
N PHE A 238 18.69 6.70 13.36
CA PHE A 238 18.33 8.02 12.85
C PHE A 238 16.93 8.48 13.29
N VAL A 239 16.16 7.64 13.98
CA VAL A 239 14.78 8.02 14.38
C VAL A 239 14.81 8.87 15.64
N ASP A 240 14.18 10.04 15.56
CA ASP A 240 13.80 10.82 16.73
C ASP A 240 12.59 10.16 17.41
N ARG A 241 12.84 9.45 18.51
CA ARG A 241 11.84 8.64 19.19
C ARG A 241 10.75 9.47 19.87
N ASP A 242 11.04 10.73 20.18
CA ASP A 242 10.06 11.64 20.77
C ASP A 242 9.11 12.21 19.72
N ASN A 243 9.49 12.13 18.43
CA ASN A 243 8.76 12.71 17.30
C ASN A 243 8.48 11.67 16.21
N VAL A 244 7.89 10.54 16.62
CA VAL A 244 7.32 9.53 15.71
C VAL A 244 5.85 9.85 15.46
N PHE A 245 5.45 9.87 14.19
CA PHE A 245 4.08 10.10 13.74
C PHE A 245 3.59 8.92 12.90
N LEU A 246 2.30 8.62 12.95
CA LEU A 246 1.66 7.64 12.05
C LEU A 246 0.77 8.39 11.06
N PHE A 247 0.92 8.10 9.76
CA PHE A 247 0.00 8.56 8.73
C PHE A 247 -0.84 7.38 8.26
N GLY A 248 -2.12 7.36 8.61
CA GLY A 248 -3.07 6.35 8.19
C GLY A 248 -3.90 6.82 6.99
N HIS A 249 -3.73 6.16 5.84
CA HIS A 249 -4.56 6.39 4.66
C HIS A 249 -5.67 5.36 4.56
N SER A 250 -6.92 5.80 4.36
CA SER A 250 -8.06 4.89 4.18
C SER A 250 -8.16 3.92 5.37
N LEU A 251 -8.16 2.60 5.14
CA LEU A 251 -8.09 1.59 6.21
C LEU A 251 -6.92 1.79 7.19
N GLY A 252 -5.78 2.32 6.73
CA GLY A 252 -4.64 2.63 7.57
C GLY A 252 -4.98 3.65 8.69
N ALA A 253 -6.01 4.48 8.50
CA ALA A 253 -6.52 5.38 9.53
C ALA A 253 -7.19 4.64 10.70
N ASN A 254 -7.75 3.45 10.46
CA ASN A 254 -8.26 2.57 11.50
C ASN A 254 -7.10 1.82 12.19
N THR A 255 -6.07 1.43 11.43
CA THR A 255 -4.89 0.72 11.95
C THR A 255 -4.04 1.59 12.87
N ALA A 256 -3.78 2.85 12.49
CA ALA A 256 -2.87 3.76 13.20
C ALA A 256 -3.14 3.90 14.71
N PRO A 257 -4.36 4.22 15.19
CA PRO A 257 -4.61 4.34 16.63
C PRO A 257 -4.47 3.01 17.38
N ILE A 258 -4.75 1.88 16.73
CA ILE A 258 -4.66 0.57 17.36
C ILE A 258 -3.20 0.20 17.64
N ILE A 259 -2.30 0.41 16.68
CA ILE A 259 -0.88 0.10 16.89
C ILE A 259 -0.21 1.13 17.81
N ALA A 260 -0.68 2.39 17.80
CA ALA A 260 -0.20 3.43 18.71
C ALA A 260 -0.62 3.21 20.17
N ALA A 261 -1.72 2.51 20.43
CA ALA A 261 -2.22 2.22 21.78
C ALA A 261 -1.20 1.47 22.65
N ASN A 262 -0.41 0.60 22.04
CA ASN A 262 0.60 -0.19 22.76
C ASN A 262 2.00 0.45 22.72
N ASP A 263 2.19 1.45 21.86
CA ASP A 263 3.50 2.05 21.66
C ASP A 263 3.39 3.55 21.34
N LYS A 264 3.70 4.38 22.35
CA LYS A 264 3.45 5.83 22.32
C LYS A 264 4.08 6.48 21.10
N VAL A 265 3.27 7.23 20.36
CA VAL A 265 3.69 8.09 19.26
C VAL A 265 3.33 9.53 19.57
N LYS A 266 4.03 10.48 18.94
CA LYS A 266 3.78 11.91 19.13
C LYS A 266 2.43 12.30 18.55
N GLY A 267 2.10 11.76 17.37
CA GLY A 267 0.83 12.06 16.72
C GLY A 267 0.38 11.04 15.68
N ILE A 268 -0.91 11.08 15.38
CA ILE A 268 -1.58 10.29 14.34
C ILE A 268 -2.23 11.27 13.37
N ILE A 269 -1.99 11.07 12.08
CA ILE A 269 -2.60 11.81 10.99
C ILE A 269 -3.48 10.84 10.22
N THR A 270 -4.74 11.18 9.98
CA THR A 270 -5.66 10.37 9.18
C THR A 270 -6.12 11.13 7.95
N TYR A 271 -6.21 10.40 6.83
CA TYR A 271 -6.84 10.89 5.61
C TYR A 271 -7.72 9.78 5.04
N GLY A 272 -8.98 10.12 4.73
CA GLY A 272 -9.92 9.17 4.16
C GLY A 272 -10.48 8.17 5.18
N ALA A 273 -10.64 8.58 6.44
CA ALA A 273 -11.07 7.73 7.54
C ALA A 273 -12.60 7.73 7.69
N ALA A 274 -13.19 6.54 7.91
CA ALA A 274 -14.62 6.42 8.15
C ALA A 274 -15.04 6.90 9.55
N GLY A 275 -14.16 6.80 10.56
CA GLY A 275 -14.47 7.19 11.95
C GLY A 275 -15.57 6.38 12.64
N LYS A 276 -16.00 5.27 12.04
CA LYS A 276 -17.15 4.44 12.46
C LYS A 276 -16.80 2.94 12.42
N PRO A 277 -17.59 2.08 13.10
CA PRO A 277 -17.51 0.64 12.90
C PRO A 277 -17.64 0.24 11.43
N TRP A 278 -16.93 -0.82 11.03
CA TRP A 278 -16.85 -1.19 9.61
C TRP A 278 -18.20 -1.56 8.99
N LEU A 279 -19.11 -2.17 9.76
CA LEU A 279 -20.47 -2.48 9.30
C LEU A 279 -21.25 -1.21 8.93
N GLU A 280 -21.19 -0.17 9.76
CA GLU A 280 -21.85 1.12 9.49
C GLU A 280 -21.26 1.76 8.25
N TYR A 281 -19.93 1.79 8.15
CA TYR A 281 -19.25 2.27 6.96
C TYR A 281 -19.64 1.51 5.69
N LEU A 282 -19.75 0.17 5.75
CA LEU A 282 -20.16 -0.65 4.63
C LEU A 282 -21.59 -0.30 4.16
N ILE A 283 -22.50 -0.08 5.10
CA ILE A 283 -23.87 0.37 4.79
C ILE A 283 -23.82 1.72 4.05
N GLU A 284 -23.02 2.68 4.50
CA GLU A 284 -22.86 3.99 3.84
C GLU A 284 -22.21 3.86 2.45
N VAL A 285 -21.25 2.96 2.27
CA VAL A 285 -20.67 2.68 0.94
C VAL A 285 -21.76 2.22 -0.03
N PHE A 286 -22.61 1.28 0.37
CA PHE A 286 -23.65 0.78 -0.52
C PHE A 286 -24.81 1.75 -0.71
N ARG A 287 -25.16 2.55 0.31
CA ARG A 287 -26.28 3.48 0.28
C ARG A 287 -25.91 4.82 -0.37
N ASP A 288 -24.80 5.42 0.06
CA ASP A 288 -24.47 6.82 -0.23
C ASP A 288 -23.38 6.95 -1.29
N GLN A 289 -22.36 6.09 -1.27
CA GLN A 289 -21.27 6.17 -2.25
C GLN A 289 -21.71 5.68 -3.64
N ARG A 290 -22.53 4.63 -3.73
CA ARG A 290 -22.95 4.08 -5.03
C ARG A 290 -23.62 5.11 -5.96
N PRO A 291 -24.59 5.93 -5.50
CA PRO A 291 -25.11 7.04 -6.30
C PRO A 291 -24.04 8.07 -6.69
N ILE A 292 -23.11 8.37 -5.78
CA ILE A 292 -21.93 9.23 -6.03
C ILE A 292 -20.97 8.59 -7.06
N THR A 293 -21.16 7.33 -7.46
CA THR A 293 -20.40 6.66 -8.52
C THR A 293 -21.25 6.27 -9.73
N GLY A 294 -22.53 6.66 -9.74
CA GLY A 294 -23.41 6.55 -10.91
C GLY A 294 -24.47 5.44 -10.84
N THR A 295 -24.59 4.72 -9.73
CA THR A 295 -25.73 3.77 -9.54
C THR A 295 -27.04 4.55 -9.39
N ASP A 296 -28.12 4.03 -9.97
CA ASP A 296 -29.45 4.59 -9.81
C ASP A 296 -29.96 4.47 -8.37
N TYR A 297 -30.70 5.49 -7.89
CA TYR A 297 -31.21 5.51 -6.51
C TYR A 297 -32.24 4.41 -6.23
N VAL A 298 -33.08 4.06 -7.22
CA VAL A 298 -34.07 2.99 -7.08
C VAL A 298 -33.38 1.63 -7.04
N GLU A 299 -32.35 1.43 -7.87
CA GLU A 299 -31.51 0.22 -7.78
C GLU A 299 -30.87 0.08 -6.39
N VAL A 300 -30.33 1.17 -5.84
CA VAL A 300 -29.78 1.17 -4.48
C VAL A 300 -30.84 0.81 -3.44
N ASP A 301 -32.05 1.35 -3.53
CA ASP A 301 -33.15 1.01 -2.62
C ASP A 301 -33.51 -0.47 -2.63
N GLU A 302 -33.56 -1.09 -3.82
CA GLU A 302 -33.82 -2.52 -3.96
C GLU A 302 -32.66 -3.36 -3.44
N ASP A 303 -31.42 -3.02 -3.80
CA ASP A 303 -30.22 -3.74 -3.38
C ASP A 303 -30.06 -3.75 -1.85
N MET A 304 -30.45 -2.66 -1.19
CA MET A 304 -30.34 -2.53 0.26
C MET A 304 -31.30 -3.44 1.04
N LYS A 305 -32.40 -3.89 0.44
CA LYS A 305 -33.30 -4.89 1.04
C LYS A 305 -32.60 -6.24 1.21
N THR A 306 -31.67 -6.56 0.29
CA THR A 306 -30.83 -7.76 0.36
C THR A 306 -29.58 -7.54 1.19
N LEU A 307 -28.91 -6.40 1.00
CA LEU A 307 -27.62 -6.13 1.64
C LEU A 307 -27.74 -6.12 3.17
N LEU A 308 -28.71 -5.40 3.74
CA LEU A 308 -28.79 -5.20 5.19
C LEU A 308 -28.84 -6.52 5.99
N PRO A 309 -29.75 -7.47 5.70
CA PRO A 309 -29.74 -8.75 6.40
C PRO A 309 -28.50 -9.58 6.07
N LEU A 310 -28.01 -9.55 4.82
CA LEU A 310 -26.79 -10.24 4.41
C LEU A 310 -25.56 -9.79 5.22
N VAL A 311 -25.29 -8.48 5.29
CA VAL A 311 -24.11 -7.96 6.00
C VAL A 311 -24.26 -8.11 7.51
N TYR A 312 -25.47 -8.11 8.05
CA TYR A 312 -25.71 -8.42 9.46
C TYR A 312 -25.34 -9.89 9.75
N GLU A 313 -25.85 -10.83 8.95
CA GLU A 313 -25.52 -12.25 9.11
C GLU A 313 -24.01 -12.53 8.93
N PHE A 314 -23.38 -11.85 7.97
CA PHE A 314 -21.96 -11.96 7.71
C PHE A 314 -21.09 -11.37 8.83
N MET A 315 -21.32 -10.12 9.19
CA MET A 315 -20.42 -9.35 10.06
C MET A 315 -20.72 -9.59 11.55
N VAL A 316 -21.99 -9.72 11.92
CA VAL A 316 -22.44 -9.81 13.32
C VAL A 316 -22.65 -11.27 13.72
N LEU A 317 -23.41 -12.04 12.93
CA LEU A 317 -23.64 -13.46 13.23
C LEU A 317 -22.48 -14.37 12.78
N LYS A 318 -21.45 -13.78 12.16
CA LYS A 318 -20.20 -14.46 11.75
C LYS A 318 -20.41 -15.62 10.78
N LYS A 319 -21.49 -15.64 10.00
CA LYS A 319 -21.66 -16.64 8.95
C LYS A 319 -20.58 -16.51 7.89
N THR A 320 -20.11 -17.64 7.39
CA THR A 320 -19.15 -17.72 6.29
C THR A 320 -19.81 -17.40 4.94
N PRO A 321 -19.05 -16.97 3.91
CA PRO A 321 -19.60 -16.80 2.56
C PRO A 321 -20.24 -18.09 2.01
N THR A 322 -19.66 -19.25 2.33
CA THR A 322 -20.19 -20.56 1.94
C THR A 322 -21.57 -20.82 2.55
N GLU A 323 -21.78 -20.50 3.83
CA GLU A 323 -23.10 -20.63 4.49
C GLU A 323 -24.11 -19.63 3.93
N LEU A 324 -23.71 -18.37 3.72
CA LEU A 324 -24.57 -17.32 3.16
C LEU A 324 -25.01 -17.67 1.73
N SER A 325 -24.10 -18.22 0.93
CA SER A 325 -24.36 -18.59 -0.46
C SER A 325 -25.31 -19.78 -0.64
N GLN A 326 -25.74 -20.43 0.44
CA GLN A 326 -26.84 -21.43 0.39
C GLN A 326 -28.19 -20.76 0.12
N ASN A 327 -28.35 -19.48 0.46
CA ASN A 327 -29.49 -18.69 0.03
C ASN A 327 -29.23 -18.19 -1.41
N PRO A 328 -30.05 -18.56 -2.41
CA PRO A 328 -29.81 -18.19 -3.80
C PRO A 328 -29.81 -16.67 -4.03
N VAL A 329 -30.62 -15.90 -3.28
CA VAL A 329 -30.65 -14.44 -3.36
C VAL A 329 -29.33 -13.84 -2.86
N TYR A 330 -28.81 -14.35 -1.73
CA TYR A 330 -27.52 -13.90 -1.21
C TYR A 330 -26.37 -14.32 -2.12
N ARG A 331 -26.44 -15.53 -2.70
CA ARG A 331 -25.41 -16.01 -3.61
C ARG A 331 -25.26 -15.09 -4.81
N GLU A 332 -26.36 -14.77 -5.49
CA GLU A 332 -26.34 -13.85 -6.63
C GLU A 332 -25.79 -12.48 -6.22
N TYR A 333 -26.21 -11.98 -5.06
CA TYR A 333 -25.74 -10.69 -4.55
C TYR A 333 -24.24 -10.69 -4.21
N LEU A 334 -23.74 -11.73 -3.56
CA LEU A 334 -22.33 -11.93 -3.21
C LEU A 334 -21.46 -11.98 -4.48
N GLU A 335 -21.88 -12.73 -5.49
CA GLU A 335 -21.17 -12.86 -6.77
C GLU A 335 -21.18 -11.54 -7.56
N LYS A 336 -22.30 -10.80 -7.55
CA LYS A 336 -22.46 -9.54 -8.31
C LYS A 336 -21.77 -8.34 -7.66
N HIS A 337 -21.81 -8.22 -6.34
CA HIS A 337 -21.46 -6.98 -5.64
C HIS A 337 -20.31 -7.07 -4.66
N LEU A 338 -19.94 -8.28 -4.21
CA LEU A 338 -18.96 -8.48 -3.14
C LEU A 338 -17.74 -9.29 -3.59
N ASP A 339 -17.52 -9.42 -4.90
CA ASP A 339 -16.41 -10.18 -5.52
C ASP A 339 -16.26 -11.61 -4.96
N TYR A 340 -17.38 -12.29 -4.70
CA TYR A 340 -17.35 -13.64 -4.16
C TYR A 340 -16.73 -14.63 -5.16
N ASP A 341 -15.67 -15.33 -4.72
CA ASP A 341 -14.93 -16.29 -5.54
C ASP A 341 -15.55 -17.69 -5.57
N GLY A 342 -16.70 -17.87 -4.92
CA GLY A 342 -17.35 -19.17 -4.72
C GLY A 342 -16.81 -19.97 -3.55
N LYS A 343 -15.92 -19.40 -2.72
CA LYS A 343 -15.30 -20.06 -1.56
C LYS A 343 -15.26 -19.18 -0.31
N ASP A 344 -14.12 -18.53 -0.07
CA ASP A 344 -13.77 -17.89 1.19
C ASP A 344 -13.36 -16.43 0.98
N HIS A 345 -13.39 -15.91 -0.25
CA HIS A 345 -12.99 -14.54 -0.52
C HIS A 345 -14.18 -13.64 -0.82
N LEU A 346 -14.15 -12.45 -0.21
CA LEU A 346 -15.02 -11.32 -0.55
C LEU A 346 -14.12 -10.10 -0.72
N PHE A 347 -14.42 -9.25 -1.71
CA PHE A 347 -13.63 -8.06 -2.03
C PHE A 347 -12.11 -8.34 -2.14
N GLY A 348 -11.75 -9.49 -2.72
CA GLY A 348 -10.37 -9.92 -2.92
C GLY A 348 -9.56 -10.24 -1.65
N ARG A 349 -10.20 -10.41 -0.49
CA ARG A 349 -9.57 -10.82 0.77
C ARG A 349 -10.34 -12.00 1.37
N HIS A 350 -9.64 -12.84 2.14
CA HIS A 350 -10.26 -13.89 2.92
C HIS A 350 -11.29 -13.26 3.87
N TYR A 351 -12.49 -13.83 3.94
CA TYR A 351 -13.67 -13.21 4.56
C TYR A 351 -13.46 -12.82 6.03
N THR A 352 -12.61 -13.57 6.75
CA THR A 352 -12.27 -13.29 8.15
C THR A 352 -11.65 -11.91 8.33
N PHE A 353 -11.00 -11.35 7.30
CA PHE A 353 -10.45 -10.00 7.36
C PHE A 353 -11.52 -8.96 7.72
N LEU A 354 -12.67 -9.02 7.04
CA LEU A 354 -13.77 -8.07 7.26
C LEU A 354 -14.47 -8.33 8.60
N GLN A 355 -14.72 -9.59 8.93
CA GLN A 355 -15.33 -9.94 10.21
C GLN A 355 -14.47 -9.47 11.40
N GLU A 356 -13.15 -9.66 11.32
CA GLU A 356 -12.21 -9.21 12.35
C GLU A 356 -12.10 -7.69 12.40
N LEU A 357 -12.12 -7.01 11.26
CA LEU A 357 -12.08 -5.55 11.17
C LEU A 357 -13.31 -4.91 11.84
N HIS A 358 -14.48 -5.53 11.74
CA HIS A 358 -15.68 -5.06 12.43
C HIS A 358 -15.63 -5.21 13.94
N ASP A 359 -14.96 -6.25 14.46
CA ASP A 359 -14.87 -6.50 15.90
C ASP A 359 -13.97 -5.51 16.66
N ILE A 360 -13.41 -4.54 15.95
CA ILE A 360 -12.41 -3.64 16.51
C ILE A 360 -13.07 -2.51 17.27
N PRO A 361 -12.65 -2.27 18.52
CA PRO A 361 -13.17 -1.18 19.31
C PRO A 361 -12.54 0.15 18.86
N GLY A 362 -13.04 0.72 17.77
CA GLY A 362 -12.51 1.92 17.12
C GLY A 362 -12.28 3.10 18.09
N ASN A 363 -13.31 3.54 18.81
CA ASN A 363 -13.20 4.66 19.76
C ASN A 363 -12.29 4.36 20.95
N LYS A 364 -12.23 3.10 21.40
CA LYS A 364 -11.30 2.69 22.46
C LYS A 364 -9.86 2.85 21.99
N SER A 365 -9.55 2.52 20.75
CA SER A 365 -8.20 2.68 20.20
C SER A 365 -7.72 4.13 20.22
N TRP A 366 -8.60 5.10 19.93
CA TRP A 366 -8.29 6.52 20.04
C TRP A 366 -8.01 6.96 21.48
N LYS A 367 -8.80 6.48 22.44
CA LYS A 367 -8.56 6.69 23.86
C LYS A 367 -7.21 6.11 24.30
N ASP A 368 -6.92 4.87 23.91
CA ASP A 368 -5.72 4.18 24.36
C ASP A 368 -4.44 4.77 23.72
N ALA A 369 -4.51 5.21 22.45
CA ALA A 369 -3.38 5.83 21.75
C ALA A 369 -2.88 7.11 22.44
N ALA A 370 -3.81 7.92 22.97
CA ALA A 370 -3.50 9.15 23.71
C ALA A 370 -2.57 10.16 22.98
N ALA A 371 -2.42 10.02 21.66
CA ALA A 371 -1.56 10.84 20.82
C ALA A 371 -2.29 12.13 20.40
N HIS A 372 -1.53 13.12 19.92
CA HIS A 372 -2.15 14.21 19.15
C HIS A 372 -2.74 13.63 17.86
N THR A 373 -3.93 14.05 17.45
CA THR A 373 -4.59 13.50 16.27
C THR A 373 -5.00 14.61 15.32
N LEU A 374 -4.61 14.48 14.05
CA LEU A 374 -5.07 15.30 12.94
C LEU A 374 -5.95 14.45 12.03
N ALA A 375 -7.24 14.73 12.00
CA ALA A 375 -8.21 14.05 11.15
C ALA A 375 -8.59 14.92 9.95
N ILE A 376 -8.19 14.50 8.76
CA ILE A 376 -8.36 15.26 7.52
C ILE A 376 -9.44 14.62 6.66
N TYR A 377 -10.38 15.45 6.17
CA TYR A 377 -11.37 15.06 5.17
C TYR A 377 -11.15 15.81 3.86
N GLY A 378 -11.04 15.09 2.74
CA GLY A 378 -11.04 15.67 1.40
C GLY A 378 -12.47 15.82 0.86
N GLU A 379 -12.84 17.00 0.37
CA GLU A 379 -14.21 17.30 -0.10
C GLU A 379 -14.69 16.35 -1.20
N ALA A 380 -13.80 15.91 -2.09
CA ALA A 380 -14.11 15.01 -3.19
C ALA A 380 -13.77 13.55 -2.87
N ASP A 381 -13.42 13.24 -1.62
CA ASP A 381 -13.17 11.88 -1.16
C ASP A 381 -14.49 11.09 -1.12
N VAL A 382 -14.72 10.30 -2.16
CA VAL A 382 -15.91 9.45 -2.28
C VAL A 382 -15.80 8.19 -1.41
N GLN A 383 -14.59 7.79 -1.01
CA GLN A 383 -14.37 6.65 -0.12
C GLN A 383 -14.69 7.01 1.33
N ALA A 384 -14.31 8.19 1.80
CA ALA A 384 -14.71 8.67 3.12
C ALA A 384 -16.15 9.18 3.18
N ILE A 385 -16.77 9.38 2.01
CA ILE A 385 -18.17 9.77 1.78
C ILE A 385 -18.49 11.19 2.26
N ASN A 386 -18.21 11.54 3.51
CA ASN A 386 -18.49 12.83 4.11
C ASN A 386 -17.53 13.12 5.28
N GLU A 387 -17.58 14.35 5.80
CA GLU A 387 -16.69 14.83 6.87
C GLU A 387 -16.99 14.25 8.26
N VAL A 388 -18.13 13.59 8.46
CA VAL A 388 -18.62 13.20 9.79
C VAL A 388 -17.61 12.29 10.49
N GLY A 389 -17.02 11.33 9.75
CA GLY A 389 -16.02 10.43 10.30
C GLY A 389 -14.79 11.14 10.86
N ALA A 390 -14.26 12.12 10.12
CA ALA A 390 -13.08 12.88 10.54
C ALA A 390 -13.39 13.79 11.75
N LYS A 391 -14.57 14.44 11.77
CA LYS A 391 -15.04 15.22 12.92
C LYS A 391 -15.18 14.35 14.17
N MET A 392 -15.85 13.20 14.05
CA MET A 392 -16.02 12.24 15.13
C MET A 392 -14.69 11.77 15.71
N ILE A 393 -13.68 11.51 14.87
CA ILE A 393 -12.34 11.13 15.35
C ILE A 393 -11.75 12.24 16.24
N ALA A 394 -11.80 13.50 15.79
CA ALA A 394 -11.29 14.63 16.56
C ALA A 394 -12.06 14.80 17.89
N ASP A 395 -13.38 14.68 17.85
CA ASP A 395 -14.25 14.78 19.03
C ASP A 395 -13.99 13.67 20.05
N VAL A 396 -13.85 12.42 19.59
CA VAL A 396 -13.52 11.28 20.46
C VAL A 396 -12.18 11.52 21.16
N VAL A 397 -11.15 11.94 20.42
CA VAL A 397 -9.85 12.26 21.03
C VAL A 397 -9.98 13.38 22.06
N ASN A 398 -10.68 14.47 21.73
CA ASN A 398 -10.86 15.62 22.64
C ASN A 398 -11.72 15.30 23.87
N SER A 399 -12.63 14.33 23.78
CA SER A 399 -13.44 13.90 24.92
C SER A 399 -12.61 13.25 26.04
N TYR A 400 -11.48 12.63 25.69
CA TYR A 400 -10.54 12.03 26.64
C TYR A 400 -9.31 12.90 26.90
N TYR A 401 -8.86 13.66 25.88
CA TYR A 401 -7.67 14.48 25.92
C TYR A 401 -7.93 15.84 25.26
N PRO A 402 -8.53 16.80 25.98
CA PRO A 402 -8.87 18.11 25.44
C PRO A 402 -7.66 18.79 24.76
N GLY A 403 -7.88 19.28 23.53
CA GLY A 403 -6.86 19.97 22.73
C GLY A 403 -5.91 19.05 21.95
N LYS A 404 -6.08 17.72 22.04
CA LYS A 404 -5.28 16.77 21.24
C LYS A 404 -5.90 16.41 19.89
N GLY A 405 -7.21 16.53 19.72
CA GLY A 405 -7.90 16.27 18.46
C GLY A 405 -8.03 17.53 17.61
N THR A 406 -7.61 17.45 16.35
CA THR A 406 -7.74 18.50 15.32
C THR A 406 -8.46 17.92 14.12
N TYR A 407 -9.52 18.59 13.66
CA TYR A 407 -10.20 18.29 12.41
C TYR A 407 -9.78 19.31 11.35
N GLU A 408 -9.52 18.86 10.13
CA GLU A 408 -9.23 19.73 9.00
C GLU A 408 -10.03 19.33 7.76
N PHE A 409 -10.57 20.35 7.09
CA PHE A 409 -11.28 20.20 5.82
C PHE A 409 -10.35 20.59 4.66
N LEU A 410 -10.18 19.68 3.70
CA LEU A 410 -9.37 19.92 2.52
C LEU A 410 -10.26 20.03 1.28
N PRO A 411 -10.54 21.24 0.78
CA PRO A 411 -11.42 21.44 -0.36
C PRO A 411 -10.86 20.75 -1.62
N ARG A 412 -11.77 20.37 -2.52
CA ARG A 412 -11.51 19.88 -3.86
C ARG A 412 -10.62 18.64 -3.99
N THR A 413 -10.39 17.90 -2.90
CA THR A 413 -9.41 16.81 -2.87
C THR A 413 -10.06 15.44 -2.77
N ASP A 414 -9.64 14.51 -3.61
CA ASP A 414 -10.15 13.14 -3.63
C ASP A 414 -9.44 12.20 -2.65
N HIS A 415 -9.83 10.93 -2.65
CA HIS A 415 -9.24 9.92 -1.78
C HIS A 415 -7.76 9.63 -2.05
N GLY A 416 -7.29 9.89 -3.27
CA GLY A 416 -5.92 9.70 -3.71
C GLY A 416 -5.04 10.94 -3.55
N PHE A 417 -5.48 11.95 -2.79
CA PHE A 417 -4.81 13.23 -2.57
C PHE A 417 -4.75 14.12 -3.82
N VAL A 418 -5.64 13.91 -4.79
CA VAL A 418 -5.67 14.63 -6.06
C VAL A 418 -6.66 15.79 -5.96
N GLU A 419 -6.27 16.97 -6.44
CA GLU A 419 -7.20 18.07 -6.63
C GLU A 419 -8.07 17.81 -7.87
N VAL A 420 -9.36 17.54 -7.68
CA VAL A 420 -10.31 17.15 -8.74
C VAL A 420 -11.48 18.13 -8.90
N GLY A 421 -11.75 18.99 -7.92
CA GLY A 421 -12.96 19.82 -7.87
C GLY A 421 -14.05 19.16 -7.03
N THR A 422 -15.22 18.89 -7.60
CA THR A 422 -16.34 18.24 -6.90
C THR A 422 -16.29 16.71 -7.04
N LYS A 423 -17.14 15.99 -6.28
CA LYS A 423 -17.34 14.53 -6.47
C LYS A 423 -17.85 14.18 -7.87
N LYS A 424 -18.62 15.08 -8.50
CA LYS A 424 -19.08 14.93 -9.88
C LYS A 424 -17.93 15.05 -10.88
N ASP A 425 -17.00 15.97 -10.64
CA ASP A 425 -15.80 16.11 -11.47
C ASP A 425 -14.90 14.87 -11.35
N TYR A 426 -14.76 14.33 -10.13
CA TYR A 426 -14.12 13.03 -9.89
C TYR A 426 -14.73 11.91 -10.74
N GLN A 427 -16.06 11.74 -10.72
CA GLN A 427 -16.74 10.73 -11.55
C GLN A 427 -16.40 10.88 -13.04
N GLN A 428 -16.41 12.10 -13.56
CA GLN A 428 -16.10 12.37 -14.96
C GLN A 428 -14.65 12.02 -15.32
N ILE A 429 -13.70 12.34 -14.44
CA ILE A 429 -12.28 11.99 -14.60
C ILE A 429 -12.11 10.47 -14.63
N MET A 430 -12.79 9.75 -13.72
CA MET A 430 -12.75 8.29 -13.66
C MET A 430 -13.36 7.64 -14.90
N ALA A 431 -14.48 8.16 -15.41
CA ALA A 431 -15.13 7.66 -16.62
C ALA A 431 -14.32 7.95 -17.90
N GLY A 432 -13.53 9.03 -17.92
CA GLY A 432 -12.79 9.50 -19.10
C GLY A 432 -11.54 8.69 -19.47
N GLY A 433 -11.19 7.63 -18.72
CA GLY A 433 -10.03 6.76 -19.00
C GLY A 433 -8.65 7.43 -18.85
N LYS A 434 -8.60 8.64 -18.27
CA LYS A 434 -7.37 9.44 -18.06
C LYS A 434 -7.05 9.70 -16.59
N ALA A 435 -7.76 9.04 -15.67
CA ALA A 435 -7.63 9.26 -14.23
C ALA A 435 -6.18 9.16 -13.73
N SER A 436 -5.42 8.13 -14.11
CA SER A 436 -4.03 7.99 -13.67
C SER A 436 -3.11 9.11 -14.19
N ALA A 437 -3.33 9.59 -15.42
CA ALA A 437 -2.55 10.70 -15.98
C ALA A 437 -2.93 12.04 -15.32
N TYR A 438 -4.20 12.21 -14.99
CA TYR A 438 -4.72 13.35 -14.24
C TYR A 438 -4.11 13.39 -12.83
N ALA A 439 -4.24 12.30 -12.07
CA ALA A 439 -3.69 12.15 -10.71
C ALA A 439 -2.17 12.45 -10.67
N ALA A 440 -1.44 11.94 -11.67
CA ALA A 440 0.00 12.15 -11.81
C ALA A 440 0.43 13.63 -11.95
N SER A 441 -0.49 14.54 -12.25
CA SER A 441 -0.22 15.97 -12.45
C SER A 441 -0.99 16.90 -11.50
N HIS A 442 -1.89 16.36 -10.68
CA HIS A 442 -2.82 17.14 -9.84
C HIS A 442 -2.75 16.74 -8.36
N PHE A 443 -1.63 16.19 -7.89
CA PHE A 443 -1.42 15.96 -6.46
C PHE A 443 -1.55 17.27 -5.67
N ASN A 444 -2.35 17.26 -4.61
CA ASN A 444 -2.63 18.45 -3.82
C ASN A 444 -1.55 18.69 -2.75
N MET A 445 -0.59 19.55 -3.08
CA MET A 445 0.48 19.94 -2.16
C MET A 445 0.00 20.61 -0.85
N LYS A 446 -1.21 21.18 -0.82
CA LYS A 446 -1.79 21.77 0.39
C LYS A 446 -1.97 20.76 1.51
N LEU A 447 -2.22 19.48 1.16
CA LEU A 447 -2.24 18.39 2.13
C LEU A 447 -0.90 18.31 2.88
N VAL A 448 0.21 18.43 2.15
CA VAL A 448 1.53 18.30 2.76
C VAL A 448 1.91 19.53 3.57
N ASP A 449 1.52 20.73 3.14
CA ASP A 449 1.68 21.96 3.92
C ASP A 449 0.92 21.88 5.26
N LEU A 450 -0.33 21.42 5.21
CA LEU A 450 -1.18 21.23 6.38
C LEU A 450 -0.54 20.25 7.38
N ILE A 451 -0.12 19.08 6.89
CA ILE A 451 0.53 18.06 7.72
C ILE A 451 1.82 18.59 8.35
N ASP A 452 2.68 19.24 7.56
CA ASP A 452 3.95 19.79 8.04
C ASP A 452 3.76 20.86 9.12
N ASN A 453 2.83 21.80 8.89
CA ASN A 453 2.53 22.86 9.85
C ASN A 453 2.03 22.27 11.18
N TRP A 454 1.11 21.31 11.11
CA TRP A 454 0.60 20.63 12.31
C TRP A 454 1.69 19.85 13.04
N MET A 455 2.52 19.07 12.33
CA MET A 455 3.63 18.35 12.96
C MET A 455 4.61 19.30 13.64
N LYS A 456 5.03 20.38 12.96
CA LYS A 456 5.91 21.42 13.54
C LYS A 456 5.32 22.03 14.79
N GLU A 457 4.02 22.33 14.80
CA GLU A 457 3.33 22.83 15.99
C GLU A 457 3.45 21.84 17.15
N LYS A 458 3.15 20.55 16.93
CA LYS A 458 3.20 19.55 18.01
C LYS A 458 4.61 19.22 18.48
N MET A 459 5.62 19.37 17.62
CA MET A 459 7.02 19.16 17.97
C MET A 459 7.62 20.31 18.81
N ARG A 460 7.01 21.50 18.82
CA ARG A 460 7.47 22.60 19.69
C ARG A 460 7.39 22.15 21.15
N LYS A 461 8.49 22.35 21.89
CA LYS A 461 8.50 22.13 23.34
C LYS A 461 7.58 23.17 23.97
N SER A 462 6.62 22.70 24.77
CA SER A 462 5.80 23.52 25.66
C SER A 462 6.64 24.21 26.70
#